data_AF-A0A3M0VW16-F1
#
_entry.id   AF-A0A3M0VW16-F1
#
_cell.length_a   1.000
_cell.length_b   1.000
_cell.length_c   1.000
_cell.angle_alpha   90.00
_cell.angle_beta   90.00
_cell.angle_gamma   90.00
#
_symmetry.space_group_name_H-M   'P 1'
#
loop_
_entity.id
_entity.type
_entity.pdbx_description
1 polymer ?
#
loop_
_entity_poly.entity_id
_entity_poly.type
_entity_poly.pdbx_seq_one_letter_code
_entity_poly.pdbx_strand_id
1 'polypeptide(L)'
;MAAPNKSVLILPSLPDPPVPSAFSSAYGPTLTSLLPKLLPSSTKHTARLDICLVLDSSYHPSLPRTELFSPLERLLRESYSLVCLVAAQQGIDLDLPGGLDVRVFFLHPPSDSANAVPTPLSGPLVDLSTLAGSLIPATPVYVPGSETGLSLATAFSAAFEQVHETKPDVTVVGHGPSTAAPPTSPQPAHPARTITVGITDQDLLVNKKHASVLEPWAQRVERTAAFVESILCFAPAADVVARIRRIDELHNPGVNGRITRYSYTPLPPTTRAALARQSADESGVVINYTLITDPFGPTITDQHITAIVVSAETRAGGAAVNDKRLDKGWQPLEVYEIRQRLVELAKEGKL
;
A
#
# COMPACT_ATOMS: atom_id res chain seq x y z
N MET A 1 -17.58 -27.44 -22.87
CA MET A 1 -16.34 -26.83 -22.36
C MET A 1 -16.64 -26.31 -20.96
N ALA A 2 -15.82 -26.62 -19.96
CA ALA A 2 -16.01 -26.09 -18.61
C ALA A 2 -15.94 -24.57 -18.67
N ALA A 3 -16.91 -23.87 -18.08
CA ALA A 3 -16.86 -22.42 -18.00
C ALA A 3 -15.57 -21.99 -17.28
N PRO A 4 -14.90 -20.92 -17.71
CA PRO A 4 -13.73 -20.42 -17.02
C PRO A 4 -14.10 -20.09 -15.57
N ASN A 5 -13.44 -20.73 -14.59
CA ASN A 5 -13.63 -20.49 -13.16
C ASN A 5 -13.15 -19.09 -12.71
N LYS A 6 -12.76 -18.22 -13.65
CA LYS A 6 -12.20 -16.90 -13.40
C LYS A 6 -12.88 -15.88 -14.30
N SER A 7 -13.33 -14.79 -13.71
CA SER A 7 -13.86 -13.60 -14.38
C SER A 7 -13.14 -12.34 -13.90
N VAL A 8 -13.14 -11.31 -14.74
CA VAL A 8 -12.52 -10.01 -14.42
C VAL A 8 -13.55 -8.90 -14.53
N LEU A 9 -13.64 -8.02 -13.54
CA LEU A 9 -14.41 -6.78 -13.60
C LEU A 9 -13.45 -5.61 -13.57
N ILE A 10 -13.47 -4.75 -14.59
CA ILE A 10 -12.64 -3.54 -14.63
C ILE A 10 -13.52 -2.33 -14.33
N LEU A 11 -13.28 -1.71 -13.17
CA LEU A 11 -14.01 -0.53 -12.71
C LEU A 11 -13.26 0.76 -13.09
N PRO A 12 -13.93 1.75 -13.69
CA PRO A 12 -13.33 3.03 -14.02
C PRO A 12 -12.99 3.81 -12.75
N SER A 13 -12.07 4.76 -12.83
CA SER A 13 -11.72 5.59 -11.68
C SER A 13 -12.87 6.46 -11.19
N LEU A 14 -12.88 6.73 -9.89
CA LEU A 14 -13.66 7.79 -9.28
C LEU A 14 -12.76 8.99 -8.97
N PRO A 15 -13.28 10.23 -9.01
CA PRO A 15 -12.56 11.39 -8.53
C PRO A 15 -12.12 11.21 -7.07
N ASP A 16 -10.86 11.53 -6.77
CA ASP A 16 -10.29 11.44 -5.43
C ASP A 16 -10.53 12.71 -4.60
N PRO A 17 -10.93 12.63 -3.31
CA PRO A 17 -11.29 11.41 -2.57
C PRO A 17 -12.74 10.98 -2.81
N PRO A 18 -13.03 9.69 -3.08
CA PRO A 18 -14.40 9.23 -3.15
C PRO A 18 -14.99 9.17 -1.73
N VAL A 19 -16.11 9.87 -1.53
CA VAL A 19 -16.94 9.71 -0.33
C VAL A 19 -17.59 8.32 -0.38
N PRO A 20 -17.73 7.56 0.74
CA PRO A 20 -18.31 6.21 0.73
C PRO A 20 -19.67 6.09 0.01
N SER A 21 -20.52 7.11 0.15
CA SER A 21 -21.82 7.19 -0.54
C SER A 21 -21.69 7.32 -2.06
N ALA A 22 -20.66 8.04 -2.55
CA ALA A 22 -20.38 8.15 -3.97
C ALA A 22 -19.83 6.83 -4.53
N PHE A 23 -18.96 6.15 -3.78
CA PHE A 23 -18.40 4.84 -4.15
C PHE A 23 -19.50 3.79 -4.29
N SER A 24 -20.37 3.66 -3.28
CA SER A 24 -21.51 2.75 -3.31
C SER A 24 -22.50 3.08 -4.43
N SER A 25 -22.76 4.37 -4.69
CA SER A 25 -23.67 4.81 -5.76
C SER A 25 -23.13 4.45 -7.14
N ALA A 26 -21.84 4.67 -7.37
CA ALA A 26 -21.20 4.42 -8.66
C ALA A 26 -21.08 2.93 -9.01
N TYR A 27 -20.65 2.09 -8.06
CA TYR A 27 -20.33 0.67 -8.33
C TYR A 27 -21.37 -0.33 -7.81
N GLY A 28 -22.23 0.07 -6.87
CA GLY A 28 -23.27 -0.79 -6.30
C GLY A 28 -24.17 -1.40 -7.37
N PRO A 29 -24.73 -0.62 -8.32
CA PRO A 29 -25.56 -1.16 -9.40
C PRO A 29 -24.81 -2.15 -10.31
N THR A 30 -23.53 -1.89 -10.58
CA THR A 30 -22.65 -2.78 -11.35
C THR A 30 -22.51 -4.14 -10.68
N LEU A 31 -22.12 -4.14 -9.40
CA LEU A 31 -21.95 -5.36 -8.62
C LEU A 31 -23.30 -6.10 -8.48
N THR A 32 -24.37 -5.36 -8.21
CA THR A 32 -25.73 -5.92 -8.09
C THR A 32 -26.17 -6.64 -9.37
N SER A 33 -25.81 -6.10 -10.55
CA SER A 33 -26.13 -6.74 -11.84
C SER A 33 -25.22 -7.92 -12.17
N LEU A 34 -23.99 -7.94 -11.65
CA LEU A 34 -22.95 -8.90 -12.05
C LEU A 34 -22.87 -10.12 -11.14
N LEU A 35 -22.81 -9.95 -9.80
CA LEU A 35 -22.49 -11.06 -8.89
C LEU A 35 -23.38 -12.31 -9.07
N PRO A 36 -24.72 -12.21 -9.27
CA PRO A 36 -25.57 -13.39 -9.45
C PRO A 36 -25.24 -14.19 -10.72
N LYS A 37 -24.72 -13.52 -11.75
CA LYS A 37 -24.39 -14.14 -13.05
C LYS A 37 -23.10 -14.96 -13.00
N LEU A 38 -22.29 -14.76 -11.97
CA LEU A 38 -20.99 -15.41 -11.80
C LEU A 38 -21.04 -16.64 -10.91
N LEU A 39 -22.20 -16.94 -10.30
CA LEU A 39 -22.34 -18.10 -9.43
C LEU A 39 -22.06 -19.40 -10.20
N PRO A 40 -21.23 -20.29 -9.65
CA PRO A 40 -20.93 -21.57 -10.29
C PRO A 40 -22.18 -22.45 -10.34
N SER A 41 -22.36 -23.20 -11.42
CA SER A 41 -23.46 -24.18 -11.52
C SER A 41 -23.33 -25.36 -10.54
N SER A 42 -22.17 -25.51 -9.90
CA SER A 42 -21.86 -26.57 -8.93
C SER A 42 -21.54 -25.98 -7.57
N THR A 43 -22.14 -26.53 -6.52
CA THR A 43 -21.89 -26.15 -5.12
C THR A 43 -20.56 -26.69 -4.58
N LYS A 44 -19.79 -27.45 -5.38
CA LYS A 44 -18.50 -28.03 -4.96
C LYS A 44 -17.30 -27.10 -5.17
N HIS A 45 -17.48 -26.02 -5.92
CA HIS A 45 -16.39 -25.13 -6.30
C HIS A 45 -16.80 -23.67 -6.08
N THR A 46 -15.80 -22.80 -5.94
CA THR A 46 -15.98 -21.34 -5.96
C THR A 46 -15.65 -20.81 -7.33
N ALA A 47 -16.38 -19.78 -7.78
CA ALA A 47 -16.00 -19.02 -8.97
C ALA A 47 -15.18 -17.79 -8.54
N ARG A 48 -14.07 -17.51 -9.23
CA ARG A 48 -13.18 -16.40 -8.90
C ARG A 48 -13.57 -15.15 -9.68
N LEU A 49 -13.69 -14.03 -8.97
CA LEU A 49 -13.88 -12.69 -9.54
C LEU A 49 -12.70 -11.78 -9.15
N ASP A 50 -11.92 -11.39 -10.15
CA ASP A 50 -10.87 -10.38 -10.00
C ASP A 50 -11.48 -8.99 -10.32
N ILE A 51 -11.58 -8.10 -9.33
CA ILE A 51 -12.01 -6.72 -9.48
C ILE A 51 -10.78 -5.82 -9.59
N CYS A 52 -10.63 -5.22 -10.76
CA CYS A 52 -9.58 -4.27 -11.09
C CYS A 52 -10.11 -2.85 -10.96
N LEU A 53 -9.69 -2.09 -9.95
CA LEU A 53 -10.09 -0.69 -9.80
C LEU A 53 -9.03 0.23 -10.43
N VAL A 54 -9.41 0.92 -11.51
CA VAL A 54 -8.54 1.96 -12.11
C VAL A 54 -8.44 3.14 -11.15
N LEU A 55 -7.21 3.54 -10.84
CA LEU A 55 -6.98 4.69 -10.00
C LEU A 55 -7.11 6.00 -10.79
N ASP A 56 -7.49 7.07 -10.10
CA ASP A 56 -7.46 8.40 -10.68
C ASP A 56 -6.01 8.82 -11.04
N SER A 57 -5.88 9.74 -11.99
CA SER A 57 -4.61 10.35 -12.39
C SER A 57 -3.81 10.99 -11.24
N SER A 58 -4.46 11.24 -10.09
CA SER A 58 -3.84 11.58 -8.82
C SER A 58 -2.84 10.56 -8.29
N TYR A 59 -3.06 9.27 -8.55
CA TYR A 59 -2.26 8.19 -8.01
C TYR A 59 -1.04 7.94 -8.90
N HIS A 60 -0.02 8.77 -8.73
CA HIS A 60 1.21 8.69 -9.51
C HIS A 60 2.24 7.75 -8.84
N PRO A 61 2.90 6.84 -9.58
CA PRO A 61 3.88 5.89 -9.03
C PRO A 61 5.15 6.58 -8.49
N SER A 62 5.33 7.87 -8.75
CA SER A 62 6.42 8.67 -8.15
C SER A 62 6.14 9.10 -6.71
N LEU A 63 4.91 8.94 -6.20
CA LEU A 63 4.58 9.31 -4.82
C LEU A 63 5.08 8.26 -3.81
N PRO A 64 5.55 8.66 -2.62
CA PRO A 64 5.94 7.74 -1.55
C PRO A 64 4.81 6.81 -1.11
N ARG A 65 5.14 5.58 -0.67
CA ARG A 65 4.14 4.59 -0.21
C ARG A 65 3.31 5.09 0.95
N THR A 66 3.92 5.84 1.85
CA THR A 66 3.28 6.38 3.04
C THR A 66 2.17 7.39 2.71
N GLU A 67 2.26 8.04 1.55
CA GLU A 67 1.21 8.91 1.03
C GLU A 67 0.14 8.12 0.31
N LEU A 68 0.52 7.12 -0.49
CA LEU A 68 -0.42 6.28 -1.23
C LEU A 68 -1.18 5.28 -0.34
N PHE A 69 -0.60 4.85 0.78
CA PHE A 69 -1.14 3.77 1.59
C PHE A 69 -2.51 4.10 2.17
N SER A 70 -2.68 5.28 2.78
CA SER A 70 -3.95 5.64 3.41
C SER A 70 -5.11 5.76 2.41
N PRO A 71 -4.94 6.45 1.25
CA PRO A 71 -5.96 6.46 0.21
C PRO A 71 -6.24 5.09 -0.41
N LEU A 72 -5.21 4.27 -0.68
CA LEU A 72 -5.38 2.93 -1.26
C LEU A 72 -6.02 1.94 -0.27
N GLU A 73 -5.64 1.98 1.01
CA GLU A 73 -6.27 1.19 2.07
C GLU A 73 -7.75 1.54 2.19
N ARG A 74 -8.07 2.84 2.13
CA ARG A 74 -9.47 3.30 2.12
C ARG A 74 -10.22 2.76 0.92
N LEU A 75 -9.70 2.89 -0.29
CA LEU A 75 -10.32 2.34 -1.50
C LEU A 75 -10.53 0.81 -1.40
N LEU A 76 -9.53 0.09 -0.87
CA LEU A 76 -9.61 -1.36 -0.70
C LEU A 76 -10.71 -1.74 0.29
N ARG A 77 -10.76 -1.05 1.44
CA ARG A 77 -11.81 -1.23 2.45
C ARG A 77 -13.19 -0.93 1.89
N GLU A 78 -13.38 0.18 1.19
CA GLU A 78 -14.66 0.54 0.57
C GLU A 78 -15.09 -0.49 -0.48
N SER A 79 -14.13 -0.98 -1.29
CA SER A 79 -14.38 -2.02 -2.30
C SER A 79 -14.88 -3.31 -1.68
N TYR A 80 -14.16 -3.88 -0.71
CA TYR A 80 -14.59 -5.11 -0.04
C TYR A 80 -15.89 -4.91 0.76
N SER A 81 -16.06 -3.77 1.43
CA SER A 81 -17.29 -3.47 2.16
C SER A 81 -18.50 -3.47 1.24
N LEU A 82 -18.39 -2.85 0.06
CA LEU A 82 -19.46 -2.82 -0.93
C LEU A 82 -19.74 -4.22 -1.52
N VAL A 83 -18.69 -4.99 -1.84
CA VAL A 83 -18.85 -6.38 -2.32
C VAL A 83 -19.60 -7.21 -1.28
N CYS A 84 -19.17 -7.19 -0.01
CA CYS A 84 -19.83 -7.90 1.07
C CYS A 84 -21.28 -7.47 1.25
N LEU A 85 -21.56 -6.16 1.18
CA LEU A 85 -22.92 -5.63 1.27
C LEU A 85 -23.83 -6.15 0.16
N VAL A 86 -23.38 -6.06 -1.10
CA VAL A 86 -24.17 -6.51 -2.26
C VAL A 86 -24.35 -8.02 -2.23
N ALA A 87 -23.31 -8.78 -1.90
CA ALA A 87 -23.38 -10.23 -1.78
C ALA A 87 -24.39 -10.65 -0.71
N ALA A 88 -24.34 -10.05 0.49
CA ALA A 88 -25.28 -10.31 1.56
C ALA A 88 -26.73 -9.97 1.18
N GLN A 89 -26.95 -8.84 0.50
CA GLN A 89 -28.28 -8.44 0.00
C GLN A 89 -28.86 -9.44 -1.02
N GLN A 90 -28.00 -10.16 -1.73
CA GLN A 90 -28.39 -11.13 -2.76
C GLN A 90 -28.32 -12.58 -2.28
N GLY A 91 -27.96 -12.82 -1.02
CA GLY A 91 -27.78 -14.18 -0.50
C GLY A 91 -26.65 -14.95 -1.19
N ILE A 92 -25.60 -14.25 -1.61
CA ILE A 92 -24.41 -14.82 -2.25
C ILE A 92 -23.34 -15.06 -1.20
N ASP A 93 -22.90 -16.31 -1.07
CA ASP A 93 -21.76 -16.64 -0.22
C ASP A 93 -20.45 -16.17 -0.85
N LEU A 94 -19.57 -15.61 -0.02
CA LEU A 94 -18.20 -15.26 -0.40
C LEU A 94 -17.24 -16.27 0.24
N ASP A 95 -16.21 -16.68 -0.51
CA ASP A 95 -15.14 -17.60 -0.08
C ASP A 95 -15.59 -19.00 0.38
N LEU A 96 -16.85 -19.37 0.11
CA LEU A 96 -17.43 -20.68 0.43
C LEU A 96 -17.86 -21.43 -0.83
N PRO A 97 -17.84 -22.78 -0.83
CA PRO A 97 -18.27 -23.59 -1.97
C PRO A 97 -19.68 -23.24 -2.47
N GLY A 98 -19.83 -23.04 -3.78
CA GLY A 98 -21.06 -22.53 -4.38
C GLY A 98 -21.14 -21.00 -4.47
N GLY A 99 -20.20 -20.29 -3.85
CA GLY A 99 -20.09 -18.83 -3.83
C GLY A 99 -18.96 -18.26 -4.71
N LEU A 100 -18.54 -17.04 -4.38
CA LEU A 100 -17.51 -16.29 -5.11
C LEU A 100 -16.23 -16.08 -4.28
N ASP A 101 -15.05 -16.31 -4.87
CA ASP A 101 -13.73 -15.83 -4.38
C ASP A 101 -13.44 -14.48 -5.04
N VAL A 102 -13.65 -13.39 -4.29
CA VAL A 102 -13.48 -12.03 -4.82
C VAL A 102 -12.12 -11.47 -4.43
N ARG A 103 -11.39 -10.94 -5.42
CA ARG A 103 -10.08 -10.30 -5.20
C ARG A 103 -10.08 -8.91 -5.76
N VAL A 104 -9.63 -7.94 -4.97
CA VAL A 104 -9.53 -6.54 -5.41
C VAL A 104 -8.06 -6.16 -5.55
N PHE A 105 -7.71 -5.55 -6.69
CA PHE A 105 -6.41 -4.91 -6.90
C PHE A 105 -6.54 -3.66 -7.76
N PHE A 106 -5.48 -2.86 -7.81
CA PHE A 106 -5.50 -1.54 -8.43
C PHE A 106 -4.82 -1.52 -9.78
N LEU A 107 -5.41 -0.81 -10.72
CA LEU A 107 -4.79 -0.52 -12.02
C LEU A 107 -4.28 0.91 -12.07
N HIS A 108 -3.11 1.08 -12.69
CA HIS A 108 -2.62 2.40 -13.03
C HIS A 108 -3.56 3.05 -14.06
N PRO A 109 -3.85 4.37 -13.96
CA PRO A 109 -4.53 5.09 -15.03
C PRO A 109 -3.84 4.82 -16.38
N PRO A 110 -4.59 4.58 -17.46
CA PRO A 110 -4.00 4.39 -18.77
C PRO A 110 -3.19 5.64 -19.15
N SER A 111 -1.88 5.49 -19.31
CA SER A 111 -1.00 6.58 -19.76
C SER A 111 -1.09 6.74 -21.27
N ASP A 112 -1.17 7.97 -21.78
CA ASP A 112 -1.09 8.25 -23.23
C ASP A 112 0.27 7.86 -23.85
N SER A 113 1.28 7.58 -23.04
CA SER A 113 2.62 7.23 -23.51
C SER A 113 2.73 5.73 -23.83
N ALA A 114 2.66 5.40 -25.12
CA ALA A 114 2.88 4.06 -25.68
C ALA A 114 4.29 3.44 -25.45
N ASN A 115 5.13 4.04 -24.60
CA ASN A 115 6.55 3.71 -24.40
C ASN A 115 6.95 3.51 -22.92
N ALA A 116 6.01 3.30 -22.00
CA ALA A 116 6.38 2.97 -20.62
C ALA A 116 6.99 1.56 -20.58
N VAL A 117 8.28 1.47 -20.28
CA VAL A 117 8.98 0.20 -20.04
C VAL A 117 8.22 -0.57 -18.95
N PRO A 118 7.94 -1.89 -19.13
CA PRO A 118 7.31 -2.69 -18.09
C PRO A 118 8.18 -2.62 -16.85
N THR A 119 7.72 -1.90 -15.83
CA THR A 119 8.47 -1.81 -14.59
C THR A 119 8.27 -3.14 -13.86
N PRO A 120 9.34 -3.80 -13.40
CA PRO A 120 9.20 -5.02 -12.60
C PRO A 120 8.48 -4.64 -11.29
N LEU A 121 7.18 -4.91 -11.26
CA LEU A 121 6.27 -4.53 -10.20
C LEU A 121 6.63 -5.24 -8.90
N SER A 122 7.29 -4.52 -7.98
CA SER A 122 7.22 -4.84 -6.56
C SER A 122 6.08 -4.06 -5.92
N GLY A 123 4.81 -4.44 -6.19
CA GLY A 123 3.63 -3.82 -5.57
C GLY A 123 2.28 -4.29 -6.12
N PRO A 124 1.14 -3.96 -5.46
CA PRO A 124 -0.22 -4.40 -5.84
C PRO A 124 -0.86 -3.59 -6.99
N LEU A 125 -0.10 -2.70 -7.61
CA LEU A 125 -0.53 -1.86 -8.73
C LEU A 125 -0.15 -2.56 -10.03
N VAL A 126 -1.04 -2.64 -11.01
CA VAL A 126 -0.78 -3.34 -12.28
C VAL A 126 -1.17 -2.43 -13.45
N ASP A 127 -0.49 -2.49 -14.58
CA ASP A 127 -0.93 -1.79 -15.81
C ASP A 127 -1.85 -2.66 -16.67
N LEU A 128 -2.51 -2.07 -17.68
CA LEU A 128 -3.44 -2.81 -18.54
C LEU A 128 -2.75 -3.92 -19.35
N SER A 129 -1.49 -3.71 -19.76
CA SER A 129 -0.71 -4.69 -20.53
C SER A 129 -0.34 -5.90 -19.69
N THR A 130 0.07 -5.69 -18.44
CA THR A 130 0.37 -6.75 -17.46
C THR A 130 -0.91 -7.49 -17.08
N LEU A 131 -2.03 -6.77 -16.89
CA LEU A 131 -3.33 -7.41 -16.72
C LEU A 131 -3.65 -8.29 -17.93
N ALA A 132 -3.58 -7.76 -19.15
CA ALA A 132 -3.85 -8.51 -20.38
C ALA A 132 -2.97 -9.77 -20.50
N GLY A 133 -1.66 -9.67 -20.26
CA GLY A 133 -0.76 -10.82 -20.28
C GLY A 133 -0.99 -11.85 -19.18
N SER A 134 -1.66 -11.48 -18.09
CA SER A 134 -2.04 -12.41 -17.02
C SER A 134 -3.31 -13.23 -17.31
N LEU A 135 -4.08 -12.86 -18.33
CA LEU A 135 -5.36 -13.48 -18.67
C LEU A 135 -5.23 -14.42 -19.87
N ILE A 136 -6.06 -15.46 -19.89
CA ILE A 136 -6.24 -16.30 -21.09
C ILE A 136 -7.30 -15.68 -22.01
N PRO A 137 -7.23 -15.87 -23.35
CA PRO A 137 -8.21 -15.32 -24.31
C PRO A 137 -9.68 -15.59 -24.01
N ALA A 138 -9.99 -16.74 -23.39
CA ALA A 138 -11.34 -17.11 -23.02
C ALA A 138 -11.83 -16.53 -21.67
N THR A 139 -11.04 -15.66 -21.02
CA THR A 139 -11.44 -15.06 -19.73
C THR A 139 -12.55 -14.04 -19.96
N PRO A 140 -13.73 -14.17 -19.31
CA PRO A 140 -14.78 -13.17 -19.41
C PRO A 140 -14.36 -11.89 -18.71
N VAL A 141 -14.48 -10.76 -19.41
CA VAL A 141 -14.16 -9.44 -18.87
C VAL A 141 -15.44 -8.61 -18.81
N TYR A 142 -15.69 -7.97 -17.68
CA TYR A 142 -16.86 -7.14 -17.42
C TYR A 142 -16.45 -5.70 -17.23
N VAL A 143 -17.23 -4.78 -17.79
CA VAL A 143 -17.02 -3.32 -17.67
C VAL A 143 -18.36 -2.62 -17.46
N PRO A 144 -18.42 -1.56 -16.62
CA PRO A 144 -19.64 -0.75 -16.51
C PRO A 144 -19.99 -0.06 -17.83
N GLY A 145 -21.27 0.05 -18.15
CA GLY A 145 -21.75 0.74 -19.36
C GLY A 145 -21.66 2.27 -19.34
N SER A 146 -20.91 2.87 -18.41
CA SER A 146 -20.65 4.30 -18.40
C SER A 146 -19.70 4.69 -19.54
N GLU A 147 -19.68 5.98 -19.94
CA GLU A 147 -18.73 6.50 -20.92
C GLU A 147 -17.27 6.16 -20.56
N THR A 148 -16.92 6.33 -19.27
CA THR A 148 -15.60 5.99 -18.73
C THR A 148 -15.32 4.48 -18.77
N GLY A 149 -16.33 3.63 -18.52
CA GLY A 149 -16.20 2.18 -18.60
C GLY A 149 -16.03 1.68 -20.04
N LEU A 150 -16.71 2.29 -21.01
CA LEU A 150 -16.57 1.99 -22.45
C LEU A 150 -15.21 2.46 -23.01
N SER A 151 -14.72 3.63 -22.57
CA SER A 151 -13.36 4.08 -22.88
C SER A 151 -12.32 3.10 -22.34
N LEU A 152 -12.50 2.62 -21.12
CA LEU A 152 -11.62 1.63 -20.49
C LEU A 152 -11.68 0.27 -21.21
N ALA A 153 -12.86 -0.16 -21.65
CA ALA A 153 -13.03 -1.36 -22.48
C ALA A 153 -12.22 -1.27 -23.78
N THR A 154 -12.21 -0.09 -24.41
CA THR A 154 -11.44 0.17 -25.63
C THR A 154 -9.94 0.10 -25.35
N ALA A 155 -9.47 0.78 -24.30
CA ALA A 155 -8.06 0.77 -23.90
C ALA A 155 -7.56 -0.64 -23.54
N PHE A 156 -8.35 -1.39 -22.75
CA PHE A 156 -8.03 -2.76 -22.39
C PHE A 156 -8.02 -3.69 -23.61
N SER A 157 -8.99 -3.54 -24.53
CA SER A 157 -9.03 -4.35 -25.75
C SER A 157 -7.81 -4.12 -26.63
N ALA A 158 -7.33 -2.88 -26.74
CA ALA A 158 -6.10 -2.57 -27.46
C ALA A 158 -4.87 -3.21 -26.81
N ALA A 159 -4.74 -3.12 -25.47
CA ALA A 159 -3.65 -3.77 -24.74
C ALA A 159 -3.72 -5.31 -24.86
N PHE A 160 -4.92 -5.88 -24.87
CA PHE A 160 -5.14 -7.32 -25.01
C PHE A 160 -4.77 -7.84 -26.41
N GLU A 161 -5.16 -7.11 -27.45
CA GLU A 161 -4.85 -7.45 -28.84
C GLU A 161 -3.34 -7.37 -29.12
N GLN A 162 -2.62 -6.44 -28.48
CA GLN A 162 -1.15 -6.39 -28.54
C GLN A 162 -0.47 -7.63 -27.95
N VAL A 163 -1.09 -8.29 -26.96
CA VAL A 163 -0.49 -9.44 -26.25
C VAL A 163 -0.93 -10.77 -26.85
N HIS A 164 -2.20 -10.90 -27.25
CA HIS A 164 -2.81 -12.16 -27.66
C HIS A 164 -3.17 -12.24 -29.14
N GLU A 165 -2.92 -11.18 -29.92
CA GLU A 165 -3.29 -11.07 -31.34
C GLU A 165 -4.79 -11.35 -31.61
N THR A 166 -5.63 -11.19 -30.59
CA THR A 166 -7.06 -11.49 -30.60
C THR A 166 -7.81 -10.50 -29.71
N LYS A 167 -9.12 -10.33 -29.94
CA LYS A 167 -9.95 -9.45 -29.11
C LYS A 167 -10.47 -10.18 -27.88
N PRO A 168 -10.49 -9.54 -26.70
CA PRO A 168 -11.08 -10.14 -25.50
C PRO A 168 -12.61 -10.19 -25.59
N ASP A 169 -13.21 -11.11 -24.83
CA ASP A 169 -14.65 -11.15 -24.61
C ASP A 169 -15.05 -10.15 -23.52
N VAL A 170 -15.45 -8.94 -23.93
CA VAL A 170 -15.85 -7.86 -23.03
C VAL A 170 -17.37 -7.72 -23.00
N THR A 171 -17.94 -7.94 -21.83
CA THR A 171 -19.38 -7.78 -21.55
C THR A 171 -19.64 -6.49 -20.79
N VAL A 172 -20.51 -5.65 -21.33
CA VAL A 172 -20.99 -4.44 -20.65
C VAL A 172 -22.06 -4.81 -19.62
N VAL A 173 -21.92 -4.28 -18.41
CA VAL A 173 -22.87 -4.48 -17.31
C VAL A 173 -23.54 -3.17 -16.87
N GLY A 174 -24.62 -3.27 -16.10
CA GLY A 174 -25.29 -2.11 -15.52
C GLY A 174 -24.31 -1.24 -14.74
N HIS A 175 -24.59 0.06 -14.64
CA HIS A 175 -23.69 1.02 -13.99
C HIS A 175 -24.48 2.00 -13.12
N GLY A 176 -23.83 2.51 -12.08
CA GLY A 176 -24.34 3.64 -11.31
C GLY A 176 -24.11 4.98 -12.02
N PRO A 177 -24.65 6.09 -11.48
CA PRO A 177 -24.36 7.42 -11.98
C PRO A 177 -22.85 7.71 -11.87
N SER A 178 -22.29 8.35 -12.90
CA SER A 178 -20.93 8.90 -12.85
C SER A 178 -20.96 10.10 -11.91
N THR A 179 -20.50 9.93 -10.66
CA THR A 179 -20.62 10.98 -9.65
C THR A 179 -19.65 12.12 -9.94
N ALA A 180 -20.17 13.28 -10.31
CA ALA A 180 -19.45 14.54 -10.26
C ALA A 180 -19.12 14.93 -8.81
N ALA A 181 -17.93 15.50 -8.60
CA ALA A 181 -17.37 15.81 -7.29
C ALA A 181 -18.26 16.77 -6.44
N PRO A 182 -18.40 16.52 -5.12
CA PRO A 182 -18.88 17.54 -4.18
C PRO A 182 -17.72 18.41 -3.64
N PRO A 183 -18.01 19.59 -3.04
CA PRO A 183 -16.99 20.55 -2.63
C PRO A 183 -16.23 20.12 -1.37
N THR A 184 -14.95 20.48 -1.37
CA THR A 184 -13.95 20.23 -0.32
C THR A 184 -14.23 21.05 0.94
N SER A 185 -14.18 20.42 2.11
CA SER A 185 -14.00 21.11 3.40
C SER A 185 -12.56 20.87 3.89
N PRO A 186 -11.87 21.89 4.43
CA PRO A 186 -10.49 21.74 4.87
C PRO A 186 -10.42 20.96 6.18
N GLN A 187 -9.76 19.79 6.17
CA GLN A 187 -9.26 19.16 7.39
C GLN A 187 -7.92 19.78 7.82
N PRO A 188 -7.65 19.84 9.13
CA PRO A 188 -6.44 20.47 9.66
C PRO A 188 -5.18 19.66 9.32
N ALA A 189 -4.06 20.38 9.16
CA ALA A 189 -2.73 19.85 8.91
C ALA A 189 -2.26 18.91 10.04
N HIS A 190 -1.68 17.76 9.68
CA HIS A 190 -0.97 16.90 10.61
C HIS A 190 0.54 17.21 10.59
N PRO A 191 1.24 17.13 11.74
CA PRO A 191 2.70 17.36 11.78
C PRO A 191 3.49 16.24 11.09
N ALA A 192 4.73 16.55 10.69
CA ALA A 192 5.70 15.61 10.10
C ALA A 192 5.81 14.29 10.88
N ARG A 193 5.72 13.17 10.17
CA ARG A 193 5.75 11.82 10.76
C ARG A 193 7.20 11.39 10.94
N THR A 194 7.61 11.14 12.18
CA THR A 194 9.00 10.79 12.51
C THR A 194 9.12 9.34 12.95
N ILE A 195 10.05 8.61 12.35
CA ILE A 195 10.46 7.26 12.75
C ILE A 195 11.88 7.33 13.28
N THR A 196 12.16 6.68 14.41
CA THR A 196 13.52 6.54 14.93
C THR A 196 13.93 5.09 14.86
N VAL A 197 15.00 4.81 14.12
CA VAL A 197 15.58 3.48 13.96
C VAL A 197 16.88 3.43 14.75
N GLY A 198 16.86 2.64 15.82
CA GLY A 198 18.02 2.43 16.66
C GLY A 198 19.03 1.47 16.03
N ILE A 199 20.27 1.91 15.84
CA ILE A 199 21.36 1.09 15.33
C ILE A 199 22.42 0.97 16.43
N THR A 200 22.50 -0.21 17.02
CA THR A 200 23.36 -0.55 18.16
C THR A 200 24.84 -0.33 17.85
N ASP A 201 25.59 0.26 18.77
CA ASP A 201 27.02 0.44 18.67
C ASP A 201 27.80 -0.88 18.82
N GLN A 202 29.04 -0.91 18.36
CA GLN A 202 29.90 -2.10 18.42
C GLN A 202 30.12 -2.57 19.87
N ASP A 203 30.23 -1.64 20.83
CA ASP A 203 30.47 -1.93 22.24
C ASP A 203 29.30 -2.64 22.92
N LEU A 204 28.07 -2.41 22.46
CA LEU A 204 26.89 -3.16 22.91
C LEU A 204 26.75 -4.53 22.23
N LEU A 205 27.60 -4.83 21.25
CA LEU A 205 27.58 -6.06 20.47
C LEU A 205 28.73 -7.03 20.82
N VAL A 206 29.55 -6.69 21.83
CA VAL A 206 30.73 -7.48 22.25
C VAL A 206 30.41 -8.93 22.63
N ASN A 207 29.19 -9.20 23.09
CA ASN A 207 28.73 -10.54 23.48
C ASN A 207 28.07 -11.34 22.33
N LYS A 208 28.00 -10.78 21.11
CA LYS A 208 27.41 -11.48 19.97
C LYS A 208 28.39 -12.54 19.44
N LYS A 209 27.90 -13.76 19.27
CA LYS A 209 28.67 -14.93 18.80
C LYS A 209 29.43 -14.71 17.48
N HIS A 210 29.00 -13.73 16.67
CA HIS A 210 29.60 -13.39 15.38
C HIS A 210 29.98 -11.91 15.31
N ALA A 211 30.55 -11.35 16.39
CA ALA A 211 30.96 -9.94 16.41
C ALA A 211 31.95 -9.56 15.29
N SER A 212 32.76 -10.52 14.83
CA SER A 212 33.74 -10.33 13.76
C SER A 212 33.15 -10.09 12.36
N VAL A 213 31.88 -10.42 12.14
CA VAL A 213 31.21 -10.18 10.85
C VAL A 213 30.33 -8.93 10.86
N LEU A 214 30.37 -8.16 11.95
CA LEU A 214 29.61 -6.91 12.07
C LEU A 214 30.26 -5.83 11.22
N GLU A 215 29.46 -5.25 10.33
CA GLU A 215 29.86 -4.10 9.53
C GLU A 215 29.96 -2.83 10.40
N PRO A 216 30.83 -1.87 10.03
CA PRO A 216 30.90 -0.56 10.67
C PRO A 216 29.52 0.11 10.76
N TRP A 217 29.30 0.89 11.83
CA TRP A 217 28.01 1.53 12.08
C TRP A 217 27.46 2.31 10.87
N ALA A 218 28.31 3.08 10.18
CA ALA A 218 27.93 3.83 8.99
C ALA A 218 27.39 2.94 7.86
N GLN A 219 28.02 1.79 7.60
CA GLN A 219 27.54 0.83 6.59
C GLN A 219 26.21 0.21 6.99
N ARG A 220 26.00 -0.07 8.28
CA ARG A 220 24.72 -0.57 8.78
C ARG A 220 23.61 0.47 8.65
N VAL A 221 23.91 1.75 8.88
CA VAL A 221 22.99 2.87 8.60
C VAL A 221 22.63 2.89 7.12
N GLU A 222 23.62 2.91 6.23
CA GLU A 222 23.39 2.96 4.78
C GLU A 222 22.54 1.79 4.27
N ARG A 223 22.84 0.56 4.70
CA ARG A 223 22.07 -0.63 4.31
C ARG A 223 20.64 -0.61 4.84
N THR A 224 20.47 -0.21 6.10
CA THR A 224 19.13 -0.08 6.70
C THR A 224 18.34 1.00 5.98
N ALA A 225 18.97 2.12 5.68
CA ALA A 225 18.38 3.21 4.91
C ALA A 225 17.99 2.77 3.50
N ALA A 226 18.84 2.04 2.79
CA ALA A 226 18.52 1.49 1.47
C ALA A 226 17.33 0.53 1.52
N PHE A 227 17.24 -0.32 2.54
CA PHE A 227 16.11 -1.21 2.74
C PHE A 227 14.82 -0.43 3.00
N VAL A 228 14.83 0.49 3.97
CA VAL A 228 13.66 1.32 4.30
C VAL A 228 13.26 2.18 3.11
N GLU A 229 14.21 2.73 2.36
CA GLU A 229 13.95 3.48 1.14
C GLU A 229 13.27 2.62 0.06
N SER A 230 13.67 1.35 -0.10
CA SER A 230 12.97 0.43 -1.02
C SER A 230 11.54 0.11 -0.60
N ILE A 231 11.22 0.29 0.68
CA ILE A 231 9.85 0.21 1.20
C ILE A 231 9.12 1.55 1.04
N LEU A 232 9.79 2.68 1.09
CA LEU A 232 9.15 4.00 1.05
C LEU A 232 9.01 4.59 -0.36
N CYS A 233 9.93 4.29 -1.26
CA CYS A 233 10.03 4.89 -2.60
C CYS A 233 9.86 3.83 -3.69
N PHE A 234 8.94 4.07 -4.63
CA PHE A 234 8.72 3.23 -5.82
C PHE A 234 9.41 3.77 -7.09
N ALA A 235 10.01 4.97 -7.03
CA ALA A 235 10.62 5.59 -8.20
C ALA A 235 11.93 4.86 -8.54
N PRO A 236 12.08 4.33 -9.77
CA PRO A 236 13.28 3.58 -10.16
C PRO A 236 14.48 4.50 -10.50
N ALA A 237 14.25 5.80 -10.62
CA ALA A 237 15.22 6.73 -11.16
C ALA A 237 15.96 7.46 -10.03
N ALA A 238 17.29 7.27 -9.97
CA ALA A 238 18.15 7.80 -8.92
C ALA A 238 18.08 9.34 -8.79
N ASP A 239 17.75 10.04 -9.88
CA ASP A 239 17.53 11.48 -9.94
C ASP A 239 16.27 11.93 -9.18
N VAL A 240 15.19 11.13 -9.20
CA VAL A 240 13.98 11.42 -8.43
C VAL A 240 14.24 11.25 -6.94
N VAL A 241 14.91 10.17 -6.55
CA VAL A 241 15.27 9.90 -5.15
C VAL A 241 16.16 11.03 -4.59
N ALA A 242 17.13 11.50 -5.38
CA ALA A 242 17.99 12.61 -4.98
C ALA A 242 17.25 13.95 -4.76
N ARG A 243 16.09 14.14 -5.40
CA ARG A 243 15.30 15.37 -5.30
C ARG A 243 14.31 15.36 -4.13
N ILE A 244 13.86 14.18 -3.71
CA ILE A 244 12.92 14.03 -2.59
C ILE A 244 13.61 13.75 -1.25
N ARG A 245 14.87 13.30 -1.29
CA ARG A 245 15.62 12.91 -0.10
C ARG A 245 16.66 13.95 0.28
N ARG A 246 16.68 14.28 1.56
CA ARG A 246 17.78 15.01 2.21
C ARG A 246 18.39 14.16 3.32
N ILE A 247 19.72 14.15 3.40
CA ILE A 247 20.47 13.47 4.47
C ILE A 247 21.18 14.53 5.30
N ASP A 248 20.94 14.54 6.60
CA ASP A 248 21.61 15.42 7.55
C ASP A 248 22.30 14.58 8.65
N GLU A 249 23.58 14.82 8.89
CA GLU A 249 24.31 14.26 10.02
C GLU A 249 24.13 15.18 11.23
N LEU A 250 23.49 14.69 12.28
CA LEU A 250 23.18 15.43 13.50
C LEU A 250 23.99 14.86 14.67
N HIS A 251 24.58 15.76 15.46
CA HIS A 251 25.30 15.41 16.67
C HIS A 251 24.78 16.24 17.84
N ASN A 252 23.96 15.60 18.69
CA ASN A 252 23.43 16.21 19.89
C ASN A 252 24.31 15.86 21.10
N PRO A 253 24.51 16.79 22.04
CA PRO A 253 25.23 16.48 23.28
C PRO A 253 24.43 15.47 24.12
N GLY A 254 25.08 14.38 24.55
CA GLY A 254 24.47 13.34 25.39
C GLY A 254 24.61 11.91 24.83
N VAL A 255 24.09 10.92 25.57
CA VAL A 255 24.01 9.53 25.10
C VAL A 255 23.10 9.43 23.87
N ASN A 256 23.45 8.56 22.92
CA ASN A 256 22.71 8.37 21.67
C ASN A 256 22.59 9.64 20.79
N GLY A 257 23.52 10.59 20.94
CA GLY A 257 23.47 11.88 20.28
C GLY A 257 23.80 11.87 18.77
N ARG A 258 24.36 10.77 18.26
CA ARG A 258 24.72 10.63 16.84
C ARG A 258 23.53 10.11 16.04
N ILE A 259 23.05 10.91 15.10
CA ILE A 259 21.87 10.63 14.28
C ILE A 259 22.18 10.94 12.83
N THR A 260 21.97 9.97 11.93
CA THR A 260 21.88 10.25 10.49
C THR A 260 20.41 10.38 10.13
N ARG A 261 19.96 11.58 9.79
CA ARG A 261 18.56 11.89 9.48
C ARG A 261 18.32 11.82 7.97
N TYR A 262 17.35 11.01 7.57
CA TYR A 262 16.83 10.96 6.22
C TYR A 262 15.46 11.63 6.22
N SER A 263 15.33 12.72 5.48
CA SER A 263 14.06 13.43 5.29
C SER A 263 13.55 13.19 3.88
N TYR A 264 12.31 12.74 3.76
CA TYR A 264 11.63 12.52 2.49
C TYR A 264 10.54 13.56 2.34
N THR A 265 10.79 14.55 1.47
CA THR A 265 9.83 15.60 1.16
C THR A 265 9.21 15.31 -0.20
N PRO A 266 7.88 15.28 -0.31
CA PRO A 266 7.21 15.05 -1.59
C PRO A 266 7.54 16.20 -2.54
N LEU A 267 7.69 15.93 -3.85
CA LEU A 267 7.91 17.01 -4.81
C LEU A 267 6.67 17.89 -4.91
N PRO A 268 6.84 19.21 -5.09
CA PRO A 268 5.72 20.11 -5.35
C PRO A 268 4.93 19.60 -6.56
N PRO A 269 3.58 19.55 -6.46
CA PRO A 269 2.76 19.12 -7.57
C PRO A 269 2.97 20.04 -8.78
N THR A 270 3.29 19.45 -9.94
CA THR A 270 3.55 20.21 -11.18
C THR A 270 2.29 20.43 -12.02
N THR A 271 1.16 19.80 -11.64
CA THR A 271 -0.10 19.90 -12.39
C THR A 271 -1.14 20.69 -11.60
N ARG A 272 -2.01 21.40 -12.33
CA ARG A 272 -3.08 22.24 -11.74
C ARG A 272 -4.07 21.42 -10.89
N ALA A 273 -4.29 20.16 -11.23
CA ALA A 273 -5.12 19.23 -10.47
C ALA A 273 -4.47 18.78 -9.16
N ALA A 274 -3.14 18.62 -9.14
CA ALA A 274 -2.40 18.24 -7.94
C ALA A 274 -2.16 19.45 -7.00
N LEU A 275 -2.01 20.66 -7.55
CA LEU A 275 -2.07 21.93 -6.80
C LEU A 275 -3.42 22.14 -6.10
N ALA A 276 -4.52 21.79 -6.77
CA ALA A 276 -5.87 21.86 -6.17
C ALA A 276 -6.09 20.80 -5.06
N ARG A 277 -5.25 19.77 -5.01
CA ARG A 277 -5.20 18.72 -3.98
C ARG A 277 -4.15 18.99 -2.90
N GLN A 278 -3.54 20.16 -2.89
CA GLN A 278 -2.60 20.56 -1.85
C GLN A 278 -3.37 20.71 -0.52
N SER A 279 -3.64 19.57 0.11
CA SER A 279 -4.01 19.51 1.50
C SER A 279 -2.84 20.04 2.30
N ALA A 280 -3.11 20.71 3.42
CA ALA A 280 -2.05 21.17 4.32
C ALA A 280 -1.25 20.01 4.98
N ASP A 281 -1.49 18.75 4.58
CA ASP A 281 -0.81 17.53 5.05
C ASP A 281 0.34 17.12 4.09
N GLU A 282 1.21 18.07 3.71
CA GLU A 282 2.55 17.78 3.16
C GLU A 282 3.51 17.33 4.28
N SER A 283 3.07 16.40 5.13
CA SER A 283 3.88 15.92 6.24
C SER A 283 4.92 14.93 5.73
N GLY A 284 6.07 15.45 5.30
CA GLY A 284 7.23 14.64 4.92
C GLY A 284 7.57 13.61 6.00
N VAL A 285 8.13 12.47 5.58
CA VAL A 285 8.55 11.41 6.50
C VAL A 285 10.00 11.65 6.90
N VAL A 286 10.25 11.70 8.19
CA VAL A 286 11.60 11.82 8.75
C VAL A 286 12.00 10.50 9.38
N ILE A 287 13.18 10.01 9.04
CA ILE A 287 13.76 8.80 9.64
C ILE A 287 15.09 9.16 10.28
N ASN A 288 15.17 8.98 11.58
CA ASN A 288 16.38 9.18 12.36
C ASN A 288 17.05 7.83 12.57
N TYR A 289 18.21 7.60 11.94
CA TYR A 289 19.07 6.46 12.26
C TYR A 289 19.97 6.84 13.43
N THR A 290 19.60 6.39 14.62
CA THR A 290 20.23 6.82 15.88
C THR A 290 21.19 5.76 16.38
N LEU A 291 22.42 6.16 16.70
CA LEU A 291 23.38 5.30 17.39
C LEU A 291 22.84 4.95 18.78
N ILE A 292 22.68 3.65 19.07
CA ILE A 292 22.33 3.17 20.40
C ILE A 292 23.59 2.73 21.13
N THR A 293 23.94 3.42 22.22
CA THR A 293 25.08 3.13 23.09
C THR A 293 24.69 2.56 24.46
N ASP A 294 23.40 2.57 24.79
CA ASP A 294 22.86 1.97 26.02
C ASP A 294 21.57 1.15 25.77
N PRO A 295 21.11 0.30 26.71
CA PRO A 295 19.94 -0.55 26.50
C PRO A 295 18.61 0.15 26.25
N PHE A 296 18.47 1.43 26.63
CA PHE A 296 17.23 2.19 26.47
C PHE A 296 17.23 3.04 25.19
N GLY A 297 18.42 3.40 24.68
CA GLY A 297 18.55 4.21 23.48
C GLY A 297 17.83 5.56 23.63
N PRO A 298 17.30 6.13 22.53
CA PRO A 298 16.66 7.45 22.58
C PRO A 298 15.32 7.46 23.35
N THR A 299 14.77 6.29 23.70
CA THR A 299 13.40 6.19 24.24
C THR A 299 13.23 6.77 25.65
N ILE A 300 14.32 7.05 26.35
CA ILE A 300 14.33 7.71 27.67
C ILE A 300 15.03 9.08 27.67
N THR A 301 15.49 9.53 26.50
CA THR A 301 16.12 10.84 26.29
C THR A 301 15.29 11.75 25.37
N ASP A 302 14.42 11.16 24.55
CA ASP A 302 13.44 11.86 23.72
C ASP A 302 12.02 11.57 24.21
N GLN A 303 11.39 12.59 24.79
CA GLN A 303 10.03 12.49 25.31
C GLN A 303 8.97 12.49 24.19
N HIS A 304 9.31 12.94 22.98
CA HIS A 304 8.39 13.02 21.85
C HIS A 304 8.16 11.67 21.16
N ILE A 305 8.94 10.64 21.49
CA ILE A 305 8.65 9.28 21.06
C ILE A 305 7.37 8.82 21.76
N THR A 306 6.38 8.41 20.98
CA THR A 306 5.05 8.02 21.44
C THR A 306 4.81 6.52 21.42
N ALA A 307 5.55 5.77 20.61
CA ALA A 307 5.38 4.34 20.44
C ALA A 307 6.73 3.62 20.28
N ILE A 308 6.75 2.33 20.58
CA ILE A 308 7.87 1.42 20.36
C ILE A 308 7.41 0.14 19.69
N VAL A 309 8.16 -0.31 18.70
CA VAL A 309 7.94 -1.58 18.02
C VAL A 309 8.92 -2.61 18.56
N VAL A 310 8.42 -3.75 19.03
CA VAL A 310 9.22 -4.83 19.61
C VAL A 310 8.96 -6.16 18.92
N SER A 311 9.90 -7.08 19.00
CA SER A 311 9.69 -8.49 18.68
C SER A 311 9.45 -9.28 19.97
N ALA A 312 9.15 -10.57 19.85
CA ALA A 312 9.10 -11.46 21.02
C ALA A 312 10.43 -11.46 21.81
N GLU A 313 11.58 -11.27 21.15
CA GLU A 313 12.89 -11.23 21.79
C GLU A 313 13.11 -9.94 22.58
N THR A 314 12.58 -8.80 22.12
CA THR A 314 12.77 -7.49 22.73
C THR A 314 11.59 -7.02 23.59
N ARG A 315 10.56 -7.85 23.77
CA ARG A 315 9.38 -7.56 24.60
C ARG A 315 9.75 -7.10 26.01
N ALA A 316 10.65 -7.82 26.68
CA ALA A 316 11.09 -7.47 28.03
C ALA A 316 11.84 -6.14 28.06
N GLY A 317 12.61 -5.83 27.02
CA GLY A 317 13.26 -4.52 26.85
C GLY A 317 12.25 -3.38 26.71
N GLY A 318 11.18 -3.59 25.92
CA GLY A 318 10.09 -2.61 25.79
C GLY A 318 9.37 -2.34 27.11
N ALA A 319 9.15 -3.38 27.94
CA ALA A 319 8.59 -3.21 29.28
C ALA A 319 9.52 -2.38 30.19
N ALA A 320 10.82 -2.70 30.22
CA ALA A 320 11.81 -1.97 31.00
C ALA A 320 11.94 -0.49 30.58
N VAL A 321 11.77 -0.18 29.30
CA VAL A 321 11.69 1.21 28.80
C VAL A 321 10.51 1.94 29.41
N ASN A 322 9.32 1.33 29.44
CA ASN A 322 8.14 1.95 30.02
C ASN A 322 8.27 2.16 31.53
N ASP A 323 8.83 1.19 32.27
CA ASP A 323 9.13 1.36 33.69
C ASP A 323 10.05 2.57 33.91
N LYS A 324 11.11 2.69 33.10
CA LYS A 324 12.05 3.82 33.21
C LYS A 324 11.44 5.17 32.83
N ARG A 325 10.48 5.18 31.89
CA ARG A 325 9.72 6.38 31.54
C ARG A 325 8.78 6.80 32.66
N LEU A 326 8.11 5.84 33.31
CA LEU A 326 7.26 6.09 34.48
C LEU A 326 8.08 6.65 35.66
N ASP A 327 9.28 6.10 35.93
CA ASP A 327 10.20 6.63 36.95
C ASP A 327 10.59 8.09 36.69
N LYS A 328 10.64 8.51 35.41
CA LYS A 328 10.91 9.88 34.97
C LYS A 328 9.67 10.79 34.96
N GLY A 329 8.49 10.26 35.29
CA GLY A 329 7.21 10.97 35.20
C GLY A 329 6.73 11.18 33.76
N TRP A 330 7.23 10.39 32.80
CA TRP A 330 6.83 10.46 31.40
C TRP A 330 5.68 9.48 31.11
N GLN A 331 4.94 9.76 30.03
CA GLN A 331 3.92 8.83 29.53
C GLN A 331 4.59 7.55 29.00
N PRO A 332 4.04 6.36 29.30
CA PRO A 332 4.51 5.12 28.72
C PRO A 332 4.32 5.14 27.20
N LEU A 333 5.20 4.46 26.48
CA LEU A 333 5.09 4.25 25.04
C LEU A 333 3.99 3.24 24.73
N GLU A 334 3.27 3.49 23.64
CA GLU A 334 2.42 2.46 23.04
C GLU A 334 3.30 1.36 22.45
N VAL A 335 3.05 0.10 22.84
CA VAL A 335 3.90 -1.04 22.46
C VAL A 335 3.24 -1.84 21.34
N TYR A 336 3.92 -1.92 20.20
CA TYR A 336 3.51 -2.73 19.05
C TYR A 336 4.42 -3.95 18.92
N GLU A 337 3.89 -5.13 19.23
CA GLU A 337 4.66 -6.37 19.11
C GLU A 337 4.46 -7.04 17.74
N ILE A 338 5.55 -7.23 16.99
CA ILE A 338 5.56 -7.97 15.73
C ILE A 338 5.83 -9.45 15.99
N ARG A 339 4.83 -10.30 15.66
CA ARG A 339 4.97 -11.76 15.73
C ARG A 339 5.63 -12.30 14.46
N GLN A 340 6.82 -12.89 14.61
CA GLN A 340 7.51 -13.56 13.50
C GLN A 340 6.96 -14.98 13.29
N ARG A 341 5.93 -15.12 12.44
CA ARG A 341 5.25 -16.39 12.14
C ARG A 341 6.19 -17.49 11.62
N LEU A 342 7.26 -17.14 10.92
CA LEU A 342 8.24 -18.08 10.37
C LEU A 342 9.08 -18.77 11.47
N VAL A 343 9.39 -18.09 12.58
CA VAL A 343 10.17 -18.67 13.67
C VAL A 343 9.34 -19.66 14.50
N GLU A 344 8.04 -19.40 14.63
CA GLU A 344 7.10 -20.30 15.30
C GLU A 344 6.90 -21.59 14.49
N LEU A 345 6.74 -21.49 13.17
CA LEU A 345 6.65 -22.67 12.29
C LEU A 345 7.92 -23.55 12.33
N ALA A 346 9.11 -22.94 12.48
CA ALA A 346 10.37 -23.66 12.62
C ALA A 346 10.46 -24.38 13.98
N LYS A 347 10.03 -23.72 15.06
CA LYS A 347 9.98 -24.29 16.41
C LYS A 347 8.92 -25.39 16.55
N GLU A 348 7.85 -25.33 15.77
CA GLU A 348 6.82 -26.35 15.68
C GLU A 348 7.19 -27.52 14.74
N GLY A 349 8.37 -27.48 14.08
CA GLY A 349 8.79 -28.51 13.13
C GLY A 349 7.94 -28.59 11.87
N LYS A 350 7.29 -27.47 11.49
CA LYS A 350 6.38 -27.36 10.33
C LYS A 350 7.02 -26.61 9.15
N LEU A 351 8.35 -26.54 9.12
CA LEU A 351 9.15 -25.93 8.06
C LEU A 351 9.97 -26.99 7.32
#